data_AF-A0A7V4QC83-F1
#
_entry.id   AF-A0A7V4QC83-F1
#
_cell.length_a   1.000
_cell.length_b   1.000
_cell.length_c   1.000
_cell.angle_alpha   90.00
_cell.angle_beta   90.00
_cell.angle_gamma   90.00
#
_symmetry.space_group_name_H-M   'P 1'
#
loop_
_entity.id
_entity.type
_entity.pdbx_description
1 polymer ?
#
loop_
_entity_poly.entity_id
_entity_poly.type
_entity_poly.pdbx_seq_one_letter_code
_entity_poly.pdbx_strand_id
1 'polypeptide(L)'
;MEKLYMNKTASKEWLTIACHDLQSARILLDANHFTDSIGSDLQQSLEKMLKSIIAYKNSKIPKSHDLLEVYEYVIDEFKIDENEIIFFVKATEYYKEDRYPNPNYSLPPRDEIQEVLEFTQKLFDKVCALLGLDKSEIENAKN
;
A
#
# COMPACT_ATOMS: atom_id res chain seq x y z
N MET A 1 -4.49 31.87 -3.72
CA MET A 1 -4.60 30.59 -2.99
C MET A 1 -3.40 29.75 -3.39
N GLU A 2 -2.58 29.39 -2.41
CA GLU A 2 -1.23 28.84 -2.56
C GLU A 2 -1.18 27.68 -3.56
N LYS A 3 -0.30 27.81 -4.57
CA LYS A 3 0.27 26.64 -5.23
C LYS A 3 1.11 25.92 -4.17
N LEU A 4 0.50 25.00 -3.41
CA LEU A 4 1.25 24.02 -2.65
C LEU A 4 2.26 23.38 -3.62
N TYR A 5 3.55 23.55 -3.37
CA TYR A 5 4.58 22.96 -4.20
C TYR A 5 4.43 21.44 -4.16
N MET A 6 3.96 20.87 -5.26
CA MET A 6 3.82 19.42 -5.42
C MET A 6 5.21 18.78 -5.38
N ASN A 7 5.44 17.85 -4.45
CA ASN A 7 6.71 17.16 -4.29
C ASN A 7 6.70 15.83 -5.04
N LYS A 8 6.86 15.91 -6.37
CA LYS A 8 6.93 14.73 -7.23
C LYS A 8 8.06 13.79 -6.86
N THR A 9 9.21 14.33 -6.44
CA THR A 9 10.38 13.55 -6.05
C THR A 9 10.08 12.68 -4.83
N ALA A 10 9.64 13.28 -3.73
CA ALA A 10 9.32 12.52 -2.51
C ALA A 10 8.20 11.51 -2.77
N SER A 11 7.15 11.91 -3.50
CA SER A 11 6.07 11.01 -3.88
C SER A 11 6.56 9.78 -4.66
N LYS A 12 7.44 10.01 -5.64
CA LYS A 12 8.07 8.95 -6.43
C LYS A 12 8.89 7.99 -5.57
N GLU A 13 9.70 8.51 -4.64
CA GLU A 13 10.49 7.68 -3.72
C GLU A 13 9.60 6.75 -2.88
N TRP A 14 8.52 7.27 -2.30
CA TRP A 14 7.54 6.46 -1.56
C TRP A 14 6.88 5.40 -2.45
N LEU A 15 6.48 5.79 -3.66
CA LEU A 15 5.79 4.90 -4.59
C LEU A 15 6.71 3.80 -5.14
N THR A 16 8.00 4.09 -5.35
CA THR A 16 9.02 3.08 -5.69
C THR A 16 9.15 2.02 -4.60
N ILE A 17 9.24 2.44 -3.33
CA ILE A 17 9.31 1.46 -2.22
C ILE A 17 8.01 0.64 -2.15
N ALA A 18 6.85 1.28 -2.31
CA ALA A 18 5.57 0.58 -2.35
C ALA A 18 5.51 -0.47 -3.48
N CYS A 19 6.07 -0.15 -4.64
CA CYS A 19 6.18 -1.06 -5.78
C CYS A 19 7.09 -2.25 -5.48
N HIS A 20 8.18 -2.06 -4.76
CA HIS A 20 9.05 -3.16 -4.33
C HIS A 20 8.30 -4.16 -3.44
N ASP A 21 7.52 -3.67 -2.48
CA ASP A 21 6.72 -4.53 -1.61
C ASP A 21 5.64 -5.28 -2.42
N LEU A 22 4.96 -4.61 -3.36
CA LEU A 22 3.97 -5.24 -4.26
C LEU A 22 4.59 -6.35 -5.11
N GLN A 23 5.73 -6.09 -5.74
CA GLN A 23 6.45 -7.08 -6.55
C GLN A 23 6.93 -8.25 -5.69
N SER A 24 7.41 -7.98 -4.47
CA SER A 24 7.82 -9.02 -3.51
C SER A 24 6.64 -9.91 -3.12
N ALA A 25 5.50 -9.31 -2.74
CA ALA A 25 4.28 -10.04 -2.43
C ALA A 25 3.82 -10.93 -3.59
N ARG A 26 3.86 -10.43 -4.83
CA ARG A 26 3.54 -11.21 -6.04
C ARG A 26 4.47 -12.41 -6.20
N ILE A 27 5.78 -12.19 -6.16
CA ILE A 27 6.78 -13.26 -6.32
C ILE A 27 6.62 -14.32 -5.23
N LEU A 28 6.42 -13.91 -3.99
CA LEU A 28 6.21 -14.83 -2.86
C LEU A 28 4.92 -15.62 -3.00
N LEU A 29 3.83 -15.00 -3.49
CA LEU A 29 2.58 -15.69 -3.74
C LEU A 29 2.73 -16.74 -4.85
N ASP A 30 3.35 -16.37 -5.97
CA ASP A 30 3.60 -17.25 -7.13
C ASP A 30 4.53 -18.43 -6.75
N ALA A 31 5.48 -18.20 -5.84
CA ALA A 31 6.34 -19.22 -5.27
C ALA A 31 5.66 -20.08 -4.17
N ASN A 32 4.37 -19.89 -3.92
CA ASN A 32 3.59 -20.55 -2.87
C ASN A 32 4.21 -20.40 -1.46
N HIS A 33 4.80 -19.24 -1.18
CA HIS A 33 5.45 -18.91 0.10
C HIS A 33 4.45 -18.55 1.21
N PHE A 34 4.92 -18.29 2.43
CA PHE A 34 4.09 -18.07 3.62
C PHE A 34 3.22 -16.80 3.54
N THR A 35 1.94 -16.92 3.91
CA THR A 35 0.94 -15.84 3.76
C THR A 35 1.09 -14.70 4.76
N ASP A 36 1.77 -14.91 5.89
CA ASP A 36 2.14 -13.84 6.82
C ASP A 36 3.13 -12.83 6.21
N SER A 37 4.15 -13.36 5.53
CA SER A 37 5.18 -12.57 4.86
C SER A 37 4.55 -11.79 3.70
N ILE A 38 3.75 -12.48 2.88
CA ILE A 38 3.03 -11.86 1.76
C ILE A 38 2.07 -10.78 2.28
N GLY A 39 1.30 -11.06 3.33
CA GLY A 39 0.39 -10.09 3.94
C GLY A 39 1.12 -8.85 4.48
N SER A 40 2.29 -9.04 5.09
CA SER A 40 3.12 -7.93 5.58
C SER A 40 3.58 -7.01 4.44
N ASP A 41 4.03 -7.59 3.32
CA ASP A 41 4.42 -6.82 2.14
C ASP A 41 3.23 -6.08 1.53
N LEU A 42 2.06 -6.73 1.46
CA LEU A 42 0.83 -6.11 0.96
C LEU A 42 0.39 -4.91 1.80
N GLN A 43 0.40 -5.04 3.12
CA GLN A 43 0.06 -3.92 4.01
C GLN A 43 1.04 -2.76 3.80
N GLN A 44 2.34 -3.04 3.77
CA GLN A 44 3.36 -2.02 3.59
C GLN A 44 3.26 -1.31 2.24
N SER A 45 2.95 -2.07 1.19
CA SER A 45 2.72 -1.55 -0.15
C SER A 45 1.56 -0.55 -0.15
N LEU A 46 0.41 -0.93 0.39
CA LEU A 46 -0.77 -0.06 0.50
C LEU A 46 -0.48 1.19 1.33
N GLU A 47 0.16 1.05 2.48
CA GLU A 47 0.50 2.16 3.36
C GLU A 47 1.39 3.19 2.65
N LYS A 48 2.44 2.71 1.98
CA LYS A 48 3.40 3.57 1.27
C LYS A 48 2.80 4.21 0.03
N MET A 49 1.85 3.56 -0.66
CA MET A 49 1.07 4.18 -1.73
C MET A 49 0.26 5.37 -1.21
N LEU A 50 -0.47 5.21 -0.10
CA LEU A 50 -1.23 6.30 0.49
C LEU A 50 -0.30 7.44 0.95
N LYS A 51 0.81 7.09 1.60
CA LYS A 51 1.84 8.06 2.02
C LYS A 51 2.51 8.76 0.83
N SER A 52 2.58 8.15 -0.35
CA SER A 52 3.07 8.81 -1.56
C SER A 52 2.17 9.97 -2.01
N ILE A 53 0.85 9.86 -1.81
CA ILE A 53 -0.12 10.93 -2.10
C ILE A 53 0.03 12.07 -1.08
N ILE A 54 0.24 11.75 0.19
CA ILE A 54 0.48 12.75 1.26
C ILE A 54 1.80 13.48 0.99
N ALA A 55 2.86 12.73 0.64
CA ALA A 55 4.18 13.27 0.31
C ALA A 55 4.12 14.21 -0.91
N TYR A 56 3.32 13.86 -1.92
CA TYR A 56 3.11 14.71 -3.10
C TYR A 56 2.61 16.11 -2.74
N LYS A 57 1.83 16.25 -1.67
CA LYS A 57 1.36 17.55 -1.18
C LYS A 57 2.32 18.23 -0.19
N ASN A 58 3.53 17.71 0.01
CA ASN A 58 4.43 18.18 1.07
C ASN A 58 3.77 18.18 2.47
N SER A 59 2.78 17.32 2.68
CA SER A 59 2.07 17.23 3.96
C SER A 59 2.83 16.34 4.94
N LYS A 60 2.62 16.57 6.24
CA LYS A 60 3.24 15.74 7.28
C LYS A 60 2.71 14.31 7.18
N ILE A 61 3.62 13.36 7.01
CA ILE A 61 3.28 11.93 6.95
C ILE A 61 2.81 11.45 8.33
N PRO A 62 1.62 10.84 8.44
CA PRO A 62 1.12 10.29 9.70
C PRO A 62 1.98 9.11 10.16
N LYS A 63 2.14 8.99 11.48
CA LYS A 63 2.79 7.85 12.14
C LYS A 63 1.75 6.81 12.54
N SER A 64 0.99 6.35 11.56
CA SER A 64 0.02 5.26 11.72
C SER A 64 0.34 4.15 10.72
N HIS A 65 0.00 2.93 11.14
CA HIS A 65 0.00 1.71 10.35
C HIS A 65 -1.42 1.21 10.04
N ASP A 66 -2.43 1.85 10.61
CA ASP A 66 -3.82 1.61 10.27
C ASP A 66 -4.11 2.27 8.90
N LEU A 67 -4.48 1.45 7.92
CA LEU A 67 -4.66 1.91 6.55
C LEU A 67 -5.89 2.82 6.41
N LEU A 68 -6.92 2.67 7.25
CA LEU A 68 -8.07 3.58 7.25
C LEU A 68 -7.67 4.95 7.80
N GLU A 69 -6.95 4.97 8.92
CA GLU A 69 -6.43 6.23 9.48
C GLU A 69 -5.52 6.94 8.48
N VAL A 70 -4.64 6.22 7.78
CA VAL A 70 -3.78 6.82 6.74
C VAL A 70 -4.61 7.28 5.54
N TYR A 71 -5.66 6.54 5.17
CA TYR A 71 -6.54 6.87 4.04
C TYR A 71 -7.33 8.17 4.26
N GLU A 72 -7.73 8.47 5.49
CA GLU A 72 -8.43 9.72 5.84
C GLU A 72 -7.65 10.98 5.41
N TYR A 73 -6.32 10.93 5.38
CA TYR A 73 -5.46 12.05 4.94
C TYR A 73 -5.51 12.33 3.43
N VAL A 74 -6.05 11.40 2.64
CA VAL A 74 -6.06 11.48 1.17
C VAL A 74 -7.45 11.30 0.57
N ILE A 75 -8.48 11.15 1.41
CA ILE A 75 -9.83 10.82 0.97
C ILE A 75 -10.41 11.88 0.03
N ASP A 76 -10.03 13.15 0.17
CA ASP A 76 -10.58 14.23 -0.66
C ASP A 76 -10.05 14.22 -2.11
N GLU A 77 -8.88 13.63 -2.34
CA GLU A 77 -8.23 13.57 -3.65
C GLU A 77 -8.24 12.17 -4.24
N PHE A 78 -8.37 11.15 -3.39
CA PHE A 78 -8.29 9.76 -3.78
C PHE A 78 -9.47 8.99 -3.20
N LYS A 79 -10.53 8.84 -4.00
CA LYS A 79 -11.71 8.06 -3.64
C LYS A 79 -11.52 6.60 -4.05
N ILE A 80 -11.75 5.69 -3.12
CA ILE A 80 -11.92 4.26 -3.40
C ILE A 80 -13.39 3.88 -3.23
N ASP A 81 -13.80 2.77 -3.85
CA ASP A 81 -15.17 2.28 -3.71
C ASP A 81 -15.42 1.86 -2.26
N GLU A 82 -16.64 2.06 -1.75
CA GLU A 82 -17.00 1.64 -0.39
C GLU A 82 -16.79 0.13 -0.20
N ASN A 83 -17.01 -0.67 -1.25
CA ASN A 83 -16.77 -2.11 -1.22
C ASN A 83 -15.28 -2.48 -1.20
N GLU A 84 -14.39 -1.55 -1.58
CA GLU A 84 -12.93 -1.75 -1.55
C GLU A 84 -12.32 -1.41 -0.18
N ILE A 85 -13.02 -0.63 0.67
CA ILE A 85 -12.56 -0.24 2.01
C ILE A 85 -12.23 -1.47 2.88
N ILE A 86 -12.95 -2.58 2.69
CA ILE A 86 -12.71 -3.84 3.41
C ILE A 86 -11.27 -4.36 3.26
N PHE A 87 -10.60 -4.07 2.14
CA PHE A 87 -9.23 -4.51 1.91
C PHE A 87 -8.22 -3.74 2.77
N PHE A 88 -8.50 -2.48 3.11
CA PHE A 88 -7.69 -1.75 4.09
C PHE A 88 -7.83 -2.33 5.49
N VAL A 89 -9.04 -2.74 5.88
CA VAL A 89 -9.27 -3.41 7.16
C VAL A 89 -8.50 -4.74 7.20
N LYS A 90 -8.71 -5.61 6.20
CA LYS A 90 -7.99 -6.89 6.09
C LYS A 90 -6.48 -6.70 6.14
N ALA A 91 -5.94 -5.81 5.32
CA ALA A 91 -4.49 -5.61 5.24
C ALA A 91 -3.90 -5.00 6.52
N THR A 92 -4.63 -4.14 7.24
CA THR A 92 -4.17 -3.60 8.54
C THR A 92 -3.94 -4.72 9.56
N GLU A 93 -4.77 -5.76 9.55
CA GLU A 93 -4.59 -6.92 10.44
C GLU A 93 -3.28 -7.69 10.16
N TYR A 94 -2.74 -7.62 8.94
CA TYR A 94 -1.50 -8.32 8.57
C TYR A 94 -0.26 -7.75 9.25
N TYR A 95 -0.30 -6.48 9.66
CA TYR A 95 0.84 -5.75 10.22
C TYR A 95 0.87 -5.71 11.75
N LYS A 96 -0.07 -6.36 12.44
CA LYS A 96 -0.17 -6.24 13.91
C LYS A 96 1.06 -6.79 14.65
N GLU A 97 1.45 -6.10 15.72
CA GLU A 97 2.54 -6.49 16.62
C GLU A 97 2.29 -7.85 17.32
N ASP A 98 1.05 -8.35 17.29
CA ASP A 98 0.60 -9.63 17.83
C ASP A 98 1.03 -10.86 16.99
N ARG A 99 2.02 -10.72 16.10
CA ARG A 99 2.70 -11.84 15.41
C ARG A 99 3.53 -12.73 16.34
N TYR A 100 3.46 -12.54 17.65
CA TYR A 100 3.95 -13.53 18.59
C TYR A 100 3.02 -14.75 18.60
N PRO A 101 3.56 -15.97 18.67
CA PRO A 101 2.76 -17.18 18.82
C PRO A 101 1.76 -17.02 19.96
N ASN A 102 0.49 -16.88 19.62
CA ASN A 102 -0.59 -16.75 20.57
C ASN A 102 -1.80 -17.58 20.07
N PRO A 103 -2.71 -18.01 20.96
CA PRO A 103 -3.83 -18.88 20.57
C PRO A 103 -4.79 -18.28 19.54
N ASN A 104 -4.76 -16.96 19.35
CA ASN A 104 -5.59 -16.21 18.42
C ASN A 104 -4.83 -15.84 17.12
N TYR A 105 -3.55 -16.25 16.97
CA TYR A 105 -2.79 -16.00 15.75
C TYR A 105 -3.22 -16.97 14.66
N SER A 106 -3.85 -16.45 13.61
CA SER A 106 -4.15 -17.19 12.40
C SER A 106 -3.51 -16.52 11.20
N LEU A 107 -2.85 -17.32 10.36
CA LEU A 107 -2.36 -16.85 9.08
C LEU A 107 -3.55 -16.47 8.19
N PRO A 108 -3.45 -15.35 7.43
CA PRO A 108 -4.51 -15.00 6.49
C PRO A 108 -4.66 -16.11 5.43
N PRO A 109 -5.90 -16.46 5.07
CA PRO A 109 -6.18 -17.41 4.01
C PRO A 109 -5.52 -17.00 2.68
N ARG A 110 -5.06 -17.96 1.89
CA ARG A 110 -4.34 -17.66 0.64
C ARG A 110 -5.23 -17.01 -0.42
N ASP A 111 -6.50 -17.41 -0.50
CA ASP A 111 -7.52 -16.78 -1.34
C ASP A 111 -7.74 -15.32 -0.93
N GLU A 112 -7.81 -15.03 0.37
CA GLU A 112 -7.86 -13.65 0.85
C GLU A 112 -6.62 -12.84 0.45
N ILE A 113 -5.41 -13.41 0.60
CA ILE A 113 -4.17 -12.76 0.16
C ILE A 113 -4.18 -12.48 -1.34
N GLN A 114 -4.72 -13.39 -2.15
CA GLN A 114 -4.87 -13.18 -3.59
C GLN A 114 -5.80 -11.98 -3.88
N GLU A 115 -6.96 -11.90 -3.21
CA GLU A 115 -7.87 -10.76 -3.35
C GLU A 115 -7.20 -9.43 -2.96
N VAL A 116 -6.48 -9.40 -1.84
CA VAL A 116 -5.79 -8.19 -1.39
C VAL A 116 -4.67 -7.82 -2.37
N LEU A 117 -3.92 -8.78 -2.90
CA LEU A 117 -2.89 -8.53 -3.90
C LEU A 117 -3.45 -7.93 -5.20
N GLU A 118 -4.61 -8.42 -5.66
CA GLU A 118 -5.31 -7.86 -6.82
C GLU A 118 -5.78 -6.44 -6.55
N PHE A 119 -6.33 -6.18 -5.37
CA PHE A 119 -6.69 -4.83 -4.93
C PHE A 119 -5.47 -3.90 -4.87
N THR A 120 -4.36 -4.34 -4.26
CA THR A 120 -3.11 -3.57 -4.17
C THR A 120 -2.57 -3.21 -5.55
N GLN A 121 -2.61 -4.14 -6.51
CA GLN A 121 -2.21 -3.86 -7.90
C GLN A 121 -3.11 -2.80 -8.55
N LYS A 122 -4.43 -2.92 -8.38
CA LYS A 122 -5.40 -1.94 -8.88
C LYS A 122 -5.17 -0.57 -8.25
N LEU A 123 -4.88 -0.53 -6.94
CA LEU A 123 -4.60 0.71 -6.22
C LEU A 123 -3.34 1.38 -6.74
N PHE A 124 -2.26 0.61 -6.96
CA PHE A 124 -1.02 1.11 -7.53
C PHE A 124 -1.25 1.83 -8.86
N ASP A 125 -2.03 1.22 -9.75
CA ASP A 125 -2.36 1.80 -11.05
C ASP A 125 -3.14 3.12 -10.91
N LYS A 126 -4.13 3.16 -10.00
CA LYS A 126 -4.88 4.39 -9.70
C LYS A 126 -3.97 5.49 -9.12
N VAL A 127 -3.02 5.13 -8.26
CA VAL A 127 -2.10 6.08 -7.61
C VAL A 127 -1.08 6.64 -8.61
N CYS A 128 -0.49 5.80 -9.47
CA CYS A 128 0.36 6.26 -10.58
C CYS A 128 -0.38 7.26 -11.48
N ALA A 129 -1.63 6.95 -11.84
CA ALA A 129 -2.47 7.82 -12.66
C ALA A 129 -2.79 9.16 -11.95
N LEU A 130 -3.14 9.12 -10.66
CA LEU A 130 -3.40 10.31 -9.84
C LEU A 130 -2.19 11.25 -9.78
N LEU A 131 -0.99 10.68 -9.59
CA LEU A 131 0.25 11.44 -9.41
C LEU A 131 0.89 11.88 -10.73
N GLY A 132 0.42 11.33 -11.86
CA GLY A 132 0.99 11.54 -13.19
C GLY A 132 2.43 11.01 -13.27
N LEU A 133 2.67 9.83 -12.69
CA LEU A 133 3.94 9.12 -12.71
C LEU A 133 3.85 7.92 -13.68
N ASP A 134 4.92 7.69 -14.44
CA ASP A 134 4.99 6.58 -15.38
C ASP A 134 5.20 5.27 -14.61
N LYS A 135 4.22 4.36 -14.72
CA LYS A 135 4.25 3.06 -14.04
C LYS A 135 5.52 2.26 -14.37
N SER A 136 5.92 2.24 -15.64
CA SER A 136 7.09 1.48 -16.09
C SER A 136 8.39 2.06 -15.52
N GLU A 137 8.44 3.37 -15.27
CA GLU A 137 9.58 4.00 -14.61
C GLU A 137 9.68 3.57 -13.15
N ILE A 138 8.55 3.48 -12.43
CA ILE A 138 8.52 3.03 -11.04
C ILE A 138 8.88 1.54 -10.94
N GLU A 139 8.32 0.70 -11.80
CA GLU A 139 8.54 -0.76 -11.79
C GLU A 139 9.98 -1.15 -12.13
N ASN A 140 10.65 -0.35 -12.96
CA ASN A 140 12.03 -0.60 -13.40
C ASN A 140 13.08 0.16 -12.58
N ALA A 141 12.67 0.95 -11.58
CA ALA A 141 13.58 1.67 -10.69
C ALA A 141 14.39 0.67 -9.84
N LYS A 142 15.51 0.20 -10.37
CA LYS A 142 16.50 -0.58 -9.63
C LYS A 142 17.54 0.37 -9.04
N ASN A 143 17.93 0.12 -7.79
CA ASN A 143 18.97 0.86 -7.06
C ASN A 143 20.25 1.05 -7.88
#